data_AF-A0A2E6QKN1-F1
#
_entry.id   AF-A0A2E6QKN1-F1
#
_cell.length_a   1.000
_cell.length_b   1.000
_cell.length_c   1.000
_cell.angle_alpha   90.00
_cell.angle_beta   90.00
_cell.angle_gamma   90.00
#
_symmetry.space_group_name_H-M   'P 1'
#
loop_
_entity.id
_entity.type
_entity.pdbx_description
1 polymer ?
#
loop_
_entity_poly.entity_id
_entity_poly.type
_entity_poly.pdbx_seq_one_letter_code
_entity_poly.pdbx_strand_id
1 'polypeptide(L)'
;MAMRSVFFGFLVAAVLAVVAPAVHAADSETFEVMGFKLGATAGEIETAAKSNKLTTIHITRGPSFEQAVKKARRQMVQVRDYAGVQIIRAESSNAAAVVTFAPTPDGPRAVKIVYDVMPGGIDVSALEAQLVANHGKPDLKDERGWVWGDTAAFYSRKSAYLELRPHPVSAGARKPDATLILADPSLQKRSEEAISDKAAQGS
;
A
#
# COMPACT_ATOMS: atom_id res chain seq x y z
N MET A 1 -74.50 15.62 -23.87
CA MET A 1 -74.35 14.81 -22.64
C MET A 1 -72.87 14.48 -22.52
N ALA A 2 -72.10 15.36 -21.87
CA ALA A 2 -70.64 15.25 -21.83
C ALA A 2 -70.12 15.84 -20.52
N MET A 3 -69.44 14.99 -19.76
CA MET A 3 -68.38 15.23 -18.77
C MET A 3 -68.54 14.24 -17.62
N ARG A 4 -67.67 13.22 -17.62
CA ARG A 4 -67.16 12.62 -16.40
C ARG A 4 -65.65 12.53 -16.54
N SER A 5 -64.98 13.26 -15.66
CA SER A 5 -63.56 13.18 -15.32
C SER A 5 -63.13 11.75 -15.00
N VAL A 6 -61.85 11.44 -15.14
CA VAL A 6 -60.88 11.29 -14.04
C VAL A 6 -59.53 10.86 -14.63
N PHE A 7 -58.58 11.80 -14.52
CA PHE A 7 -57.17 11.70 -14.14
C PHE A 7 -56.36 10.38 -14.17
N PHE A 8 -55.06 10.64 -14.36
CA PHE A 8 -53.86 10.00 -13.78
C PHE A 8 -53.21 8.86 -14.56
N GLY A 9 -51.99 9.15 -15.02
CA GLY A 9 -51.04 8.15 -15.52
C GLY A 9 -49.86 8.78 -16.24
N PHE A 10 -49.19 9.77 -15.63
CA PHE A 10 -47.93 10.31 -16.13
C PHE A 10 -46.86 9.22 -16.00
N LEU A 11 -46.57 8.51 -17.09
CA LEU A 11 -45.52 7.49 -17.15
C LEU A 11 -44.17 8.20 -17.19
N VAL A 12 -43.63 8.48 -16.01
CA VAL A 12 -42.26 8.98 -15.86
C VAL A 12 -41.31 7.87 -16.30
N ALA A 13 -40.62 8.12 -17.41
CA ALA A 13 -39.52 7.30 -17.87
C ALA A 13 -38.40 7.33 -16.81
N ALA A 14 -38.27 6.26 -16.05
CA ALA A 14 -37.09 6.01 -15.23
C ALA A 14 -35.96 5.61 -16.17
N VAL A 15 -35.16 6.59 -16.60
CA VAL A 15 -33.83 6.32 -17.15
C VAL A 15 -33.03 5.73 -15.99
N LEU A 16 -32.89 4.41 -15.98
CA LEU A 16 -31.85 3.74 -15.19
C LEU A 16 -30.52 4.23 -15.76
N ALA A 17 -30.00 5.31 -15.18
CA ALA A 17 -28.59 5.57 -15.24
C ALA A 17 -27.93 4.38 -14.53
N VAL A 18 -27.52 3.39 -15.31
CA VAL A 18 -26.53 2.41 -14.87
C VAL A 18 -25.29 3.24 -14.58
N VAL A 19 -25.18 3.69 -13.34
CA VAL A 19 -23.90 4.11 -12.78
C VAL A 19 -23.08 2.84 -12.82
N ALA A 20 -22.31 2.67 -13.89
CA ALA A 20 -21.21 1.73 -13.91
C ALA A 20 -20.45 1.99 -12.60
N PRO A 21 -20.18 0.97 -11.76
CA PRO A 21 -19.33 1.21 -10.61
C PRO A 21 -18.04 1.77 -11.18
N ALA A 22 -17.77 3.05 -10.86
CA ALA A 22 -16.43 3.58 -10.98
C ALA A 22 -15.58 2.56 -10.22
N VAL A 23 -14.72 1.85 -10.94
CA VAL A 23 -13.87 0.88 -10.27
C VAL A 23 -12.92 1.68 -9.43
N HIS A 24 -13.32 1.81 -8.16
CA HIS A 24 -12.55 2.41 -7.11
C HIS A 24 -11.16 1.80 -7.19
N ALA A 25 -10.15 2.66 -7.28
CA ALA A 25 -8.78 2.29 -6.98
C ALA A 25 -8.83 1.40 -5.73
N ALA A 26 -8.37 0.15 -5.85
CA ALA A 26 -8.47 -0.84 -4.78
C ALA A 26 -8.09 -0.19 -3.46
N ASP A 27 -9.00 -0.23 -2.50
CA ASP A 27 -8.77 0.41 -1.21
C ASP A 27 -7.48 -0.18 -0.64
N SER A 28 -6.55 0.66 -0.21
CA SER A 28 -5.19 0.23 0.16
C SER A 28 -5.17 -0.91 1.18
N GLU A 29 -6.22 -1.00 2.00
CA GLU A 29 -6.48 -2.03 3.01
C GLU A 29 -6.71 -3.43 2.43
N THR A 30 -6.99 -3.54 1.12
CA THR A 30 -7.27 -4.82 0.45
C THR A 30 -6.00 -5.56 0.04
N PHE A 31 -4.87 -4.87 -0.13
CA PHE A 31 -3.62 -5.52 -0.51
C PHE A 31 -2.90 -6.10 0.71
N GLU A 32 -2.90 -7.43 0.75
CA GLU A 32 -2.18 -8.24 1.72
C GLU A 32 -1.30 -9.27 1.00
N VAL A 33 -0.08 -9.43 1.52
CA VAL A 33 0.82 -10.53 1.15
C VAL A 33 1.43 -11.09 2.42
N MET A 34 1.23 -12.39 2.66
CA MET A 34 1.83 -13.09 3.80
C MET A 34 1.56 -12.37 5.15
N GLY A 35 0.37 -11.81 5.35
CA GLY A 35 0.04 -11.02 6.56
C GLY A 35 0.59 -9.58 6.58
N PHE A 36 1.44 -9.19 5.63
CA PHE A 36 1.88 -7.80 5.47
C PHE A 36 0.83 -7.00 4.70
N LYS A 37 0.44 -5.84 5.24
CA LYS A 37 -0.63 -4.99 4.70
C LYS A 37 -0.18 -3.54 4.60
N LEU A 38 -0.67 -2.84 3.58
CA LEU A 38 -0.57 -1.37 3.54
C LEU A 38 -1.43 -0.78 4.65
N GLY A 39 -1.04 0.38 5.15
CA GLY A 39 -1.69 1.01 6.31
C GLY A 39 -1.42 0.32 7.65
N ALA A 40 -0.75 -0.83 7.69
CA ALA A 40 -0.45 -1.51 8.96
C ALA A 40 0.47 -0.67 9.86
N THR A 41 0.26 -0.82 11.17
CA THR A 41 1.15 -0.31 12.22
C THR A 41 2.45 -1.12 12.28
N ALA A 42 3.48 -0.56 12.94
CA ALA A 42 4.74 -1.27 13.16
C ALA A 42 4.53 -2.61 13.91
N GLY A 43 3.64 -2.65 14.89
CA GLY A 43 3.36 -3.86 15.68
C GLY A 43 2.69 -4.97 14.85
N GLU A 44 1.80 -4.62 13.94
CA GLU A 44 1.19 -5.58 13.01
C GLU A 44 2.23 -6.14 12.03
N ILE A 45 3.13 -5.29 11.53
CA ILE A 45 4.24 -5.71 10.65
C ILE A 45 5.22 -6.63 11.38
N GLU A 46 5.54 -6.35 12.64
CA GLU A 46 6.34 -7.26 13.47
C GLU A 46 5.64 -8.60 13.72
N THR A 47 4.33 -8.57 13.92
CA THR A 47 3.51 -9.78 14.10
C THR A 47 3.50 -10.63 12.83
N ALA A 48 3.29 -10.01 11.66
CA ALA A 48 3.37 -10.67 10.37
C ALA A 48 4.76 -11.27 10.13
N ALA A 49 5.84 -10.52 10.44
CA ALA A 49 7.20 -11.03 10.32
C ALA A 49 7.44 -12.28 11.17
N LYS A 50 6.98 -12.29 12.43
CA LYS A 50 7.08 -13.44 13.33
C LYS A 50 6.28 -14.65 12.82
N SER A 51 5.05 -14.43 12.34
CA SER A 51 4.21 -15.48 11.75
C SER A 51 4.86 -16.14 10.53
N ASN A 52 5.65 -15.37 9.77
CA ASN A 52 6.43 -15.86 8.62
C ASN A 52 7.83 -16.36 8.98
N LYS A 53 8.14 -16.51 10.28
CA LYS A 53 9.45 -16.99 10.77
C LYS A 53 10.62 -16.15 10.26
N LEU A 54 10.42 -14.84 10.06
CA LEU A 54 11.50 -13.90 9.80
C LEU A 54 12.19 -13.60 11.13
N THR A 55 13.35 -14.23 11.34
CA THR A 55 14.02 -14.30 12.65
C THR A 55 14.81 -13.05 12.98
N THR A 56 15.33 -12.36 11.97
CA THR A 56 16.11 -11.13 12.15
C THR A 56 15.23 -9.94 11.85
N ILE A 57 14.87 -9.15 12.86
CA ILE A 57 14.05 -7.94 12.71
C ILE A 57 14.87 -6.73 13.15
N HIS A 58 15.08 -5.78 12.23
CA HIS A 58 15.76 -4.52 12.48
C HIS A 58 14.83 -3.34 12.19
N ILE A 59 14.76 -2.39 13.12
CA ILE A 59 13.89 -1.21 13.03
C ILE A 59 14.75 0.04 12.91
N THR A 60 14.61 0.75 11.80
CA THR A 60 15.20 2.08 11.60
C THR A 60 14.21 3.15 12.05
N ARG A 61 14.64 3.97 13.01
CA ARG A 61 13.84 5.09 13.54
C ARG A 61 13.70 6.21 12.52
N GLY A 62 12.54 6.84 12.52
CA GLY A 62 12.20 8.00 11.69
C GLY A 62 11.51 9.08 12.51
N PRO A 63 11.31 10.29 11.97
CA PRO A 63 10.55 11.31 12.67
C PRO A 63 9.12 10.81 12.95
N SER A 64 8.60 11.10 14.15
CA SER A 64 7.15 11.04 14.36
C SER A 64 6.42 12.11 13.54
N PHE A 65 5.09 12.06 13.48
CA PHE A 65 4.30 13.10 12.81
C PHE A 65 4.62 14.50 13.32
N GLU A 66 4.62 14.72 14.64
CA GLU A 66 4.98 16.00 15.23
C GLU A 66 6.41 16.43 14.91
N GLN A 67 7.35 15.49 14.88
CA GLN A 67 8.73 15.80 14.49
C GLN A 67 8.84 16.13 13.00
N ALA A 68 8.06 15.49 12.14
CA ALA A 68 7.99 15.82 10.72
C ALA A 68 7.38 17.21 10.51
N VAL A 69 6.34 17.59 11.27
CA VAL A 69 5.77 18.95 11.29
C VAL A 69 6.81 19.98 11.73
N LYS A 70 7.56 19.72 12.81
CA LYS A 70 8.67 20.59 13.25
C LYS A 70 9.70 20.78 12.14
N LYS A 71 10.11 19.69 11.47
CA LYS A 71 11.03 19.75 10.33
C LYS A 71 10.47 20.53 9.16
N ALA A 72 9.18 20.38 8.84
CA ALA A 72 8.52 21.16 7.80
C ALA A 72 8.51 22.67 8.11
N ARG A 73 8.44 23.04 9.40
CA ARG A 73 8.66 24.40 9.90
C ARG A 73 10.14 24.81 10.00
N ARG A 74 11.06 24.03 9.41
CA ARG A 74 12.52 24.24 9.46
C ARG A 74 13.12 24.22 10.87
N GLN A 75 12.44 23.59 11.83
CA GLN A 75 12.97 23.39 13.17
C GLN A 75 13.86 22.14 13.21
N MET A 76 14.92 22.21 14.01
CA MET A 76 15.86 21.10 14.16
C MET A 76 15.23 19.99 15.01
N VAL A 77 15.34 18.75 14.52
CA VAL A 77 15.08 17.53 15.28
C VAL A 77 16.28 16.61 15.09
N GLN A 78 16.96 16.27 16.19
CA GLN A 78 18.12 15.37 16.12
C GLN A 78 17.67 13.95 15.77
N VAL A 79 18.46 13.26 14.95
CA VAL A 79 18.14 11.87 14.52
C VAL A 79 18.03 10.93 15.71
N ARG A 80 18.84 11.12 16.75
CA ARG A 80 18.78 10.31 17.98
C ARG A 80 17.45 10.45 18.75
N ASP A 81 16.71 11.54 18.51
CA ASP A 81 15.45 11.84 19.19
C ASP A 81 14.24 11.35 18.40
N TYR A 82 14.43 10.76 17.21
CA TYR A 82 13.36 10.26 16.35
C TYR A 82 12.48 9.23 17.06
N ALA A 83 11.19 9.58 17.21
CA ALA A 83 10.21 8.78 17.95
C ALA A 83 9.33 7.90 17.05
N GLY A 84 9.37 8.11 15.73
CA GLY A 84 8.64 7.30 14.75
C GLY A 84 9.40 6.07 14.29
N VAL A 85 8.86 5.44 13.25
CA VAL A 85 9.45 4.32 12.53
C VAL A 85 9.57 4.74 11.07
N GLN A 86 10.75 4.53 10.47
CA GLN A 86 10.97 4.78 9.04
C GLN A 86 10.93 3.49 8.24
N ILE A 87 11.66 2.47 8.72
CA ILE A 87 11.82 1.19 8.02
C ILE A 87 11.81 0.05 9.04
N ILE A 88 11.13 -1.04 8.71
CA ILE A 88 11.35 -2.35 9.33
C ILE A 88 11.94 -3.28 8.28
N ARG A 89 13.07 -3.92 8.61
CA ARG A 89 13.68 -4.98 7.82
C ARG A 89 13.54 -6.28 8.59
N ALA A 90 12.89 -7.27 8.01
CA ALA A 90 12.73 -8.59 8.59
C ALA A 90 13.26 -9.64 7.62
N GLU A 91 14.10 -10.57 8.07
CA GLU A 91 14.68 -11.58 7.19
C GLU A 91 14.89 -12.94 7.85
N SER A 92 14.91 -13.96 6.99
CA SER A 92 15.38 -15.31 7.26
C SER A 92 16.31 -15.75 6.11
N SER A 93 16.73 -17.00 6.09
CA SER A 93 17.47 -17.56 4.94
C SER A 93 16.63 -17.55 3.65
N ASN A 94 15.31 -17.73 3.78
CA ASN A 94 14.42 -18.07 2.67
C ASN A 94 13.46 -16.94 2.27
N ALA A 95 13.46 -15.83 3.03
CA ALA A 95 12.69 -14.65 2.69
C ALA A 95 13.28 -13.39 3.31
N ALA A 96 12.97 -12.24 2.74
CA ALA A 96 13.25 -10.93 3.31
C ALA A 96 12.09 -9.96 3.06
N ALA A 97 11.79 -9.12 4.02
CA ALA A 97 10.77 -8.08 3.94
C ALA A 97 11.38 -6.72 4.33
N VAL A 98 11.16 -5.71 3.50
CA VAL A 98 11.49 -4.31 3.78
C VAL A 98 10.22 -3.49 3.73
N VAL A 99 9.85 -2.93 4.87
CA VAL A 99 8.62 -2.15 5.03
C VAL A 99 8.98 -0.70 5.34
N THR A 100 8.52 0.22 4.50
CA THR A 100 8.69 1.67 4.68
C THR A 100 7.41 2.27 5.27
N PHE A 101 7.58 3.19 6.20
CA PHE A 101 6.51 3.85 6.91
C PHE A 101 6.46 5.34 6.58
N ALA A 102 5.24 5.88 6.51
CA ALA A 102 4.99 7.31 6.54
C ALA A 102 4.50 7.74 7.93
N PRO A 103 4.94 8.89 8.46
CA PRO A 103 4.42 9.42 9.71
C PRO A 103 3.02 10.00 9.51
N THR A 104 2.00 9.43 10.15
CA THR A 104 0.63 9.97 10.12
C THR A 104 0.21 10.47 11.51
N PRO A 105 -0.85 11.28 11.63
CA PRO A 105 -1.34 11.77 12.93
C PRO A 105 -1.58 10.66 13.95
N ASP A 106 -2.05 9.50 13.50
CA ASP A 106 -2.36 8.33 14.33
C ASP A 106 -1.15 7.38 14.53
N GLY A 107 0.05 7.84 14.16
CA GLY A 107 1.30 7.10 14.24
C GLY A 107 1.84 6.64 12.88
N PRO A 108 3.00 5.98 12.83
CA PRO A 108 3.56 5.50 11.57
C PRO A 108 2.66 4.43 10.92
N ARG A 109 2.51 4.50 9.60
CA ARG A 109 1.71 3.56 8.79
C ARG A 109 2.52 3.03 7.61
N ALA A 110 2.43 1.74 7.32
CA ALA A 110 3.15 1.11 6.22
C ALA A 110 2.64 1.64 4.87
N VAL A 111 3.53 2.22 4.07
CA VAL A 111 3.20 2.77 2.73
C VAL A 111 3.87 2.01 1.60
N LYS A 112 4.88 1.20 1.91
CA LYS A 112 5.54 0.33 0.94
C LYS A 112 6.04 -0.92 1.65
N ILE A 113 5.80 -2.07 1.05
CA ILE A 113 6.30 -3.36 1.47
C ILE A 113 7.00 -3.98 0.26
N VAL A 114 8.24 -4.40 0.43
CA VAL A 114 8.96 -5.23 -0.52
C VAL A 114 9.21 -6.56 0.15
N TYR A 115 8.71 -7.65 -0.42
CA TYR A 115 8.87 -9.00 0.08
C TYR A 115 9.60 -9.85 -0.97
N ASP A 116 10.83 -10.22 -0.65
CA ASP A 116 11.69 -11.06 -1.46
C ASP A 116 11.53 -12.52 -1.04
N VAL A 117 11.16 -13.36 -2.00
CA VAL A 117 11.22 -14.81 -1.89
C VAL A 117 12.62 -15.24 -2.29
N MET A 118 13.35 -15.86 -1.36
CA MET A 118 14.71 -16.32 -1.60
C MET A 118 14.70 -17.81 -1.96
N PRO A 119 15.79 -18.34 -2.55
CA PRO A 119 15.92 -19.77 -2.82
C PRO A 119 15.62 -20.65 -1.61
N GLY A 120 14.81 -21.68 -1.83
CA GLY A 120 14.30 -22.56 -0.77
C GLY A 120 13.14 -21.98 0.06
N GLY A 121 12.61 -20.82 -0.34
CA GLY A 121 11.41 -20.22 0.21
C GLY A 121 10.12 -20.84 -0.31
N ILE A 122 9.04 -20.05 -0.25
CA ILE A 122 7.74 -20.45 -0.80
C ILE A 122 7.86 -20.69 -2.30
N ASP A 123 7.14 -21.70 -2.79
CA ASP A 123 7.05 -21.96 -4.23
C ASP A 123 6.41 -20.76 -4.95
N VAL A 124 7.13 -20.21 -5.95
CA VAL A 124 6.72 -18.99 -6.65
C VAL A 124 5.43 -19.21 -7.45
N SER A 125 5.22 -20.39 -8.02
CA SER A 125 4.00 -20.71 -8.77
C SER A 125 2.79 -20.85 -7.84
N ALA A 126 2.97 -21.44 -6.66
CA ALA A 126 1.93 -21.49 -5.63
C ALA A 126 1.58 -20.09 -5.10
N LEU A 127 2.60 -19.24 -4.91
CA LEU A 127 2.42 -17.85 -4.52
C LEU A 127 1.65 -17.06 -5.59
N GLU A 128 2.03 -17.19 -6.86
CA GLU A 128 1.28 -16.60 -7.97
C GLU A 128 -0.19 -17.05 -7.96
N ALA A 129 -0.44 -18.36 -7.85
CA ALA A 129 -1.80 -18.89 -7.81
C ALA A 129 -2.60 -18.32 -6.63
N GLN A 130 -1.98 -18.17 -5.46
CA GLN A 130 -2.60 -17.56 -4.28
C GLN A 130 -2.93 -16.08 -4.52
N LEU A 131 -2.03 -15.32 -5.14
CA LEU A 131 -2.28 -13.91 -5.45
C LEU A 131 -3.40 -13.77 -6.49
N VAL A 132 -3.43 -14.63 -7.50
CA VAL A 132 -4.54 -14.66 -8.47
C VAL A 132 -5.87 -14.98 -7.79
N ALA A 133 -5.87 -15.92 -6.85
CA ALA A 133 -7.08 -16.26 -6.09
C ALA A 133 -7.56 -15.12 -5.20
N ASN A 134 -6.65 -14.38 -4.57
CA ASN A 134 -6.98 -13.32 -3.63
C ASN A 134 -7.32 -11.98 -4.30
N HIS A 135 -6.66 -11.67 -5.42
CA HIS A 135 -6.69 -10.33 -6.03
C HIS A 135 -7.22 -10.32 -7.47
N GLY A 136 -7.63 -11.46 -8.03
CA GLY A 136 -8.03 -11.60 -9.44
C GLY A 136 -6.83 -11.82 -10.35
N LYS A 137 -6.98 -11.86 -11.69
CA LYS A 137 -5.85 -11.93 -12.63
C LYS A 137 -5.18 -10.56 -12.80
N PRO A 138 -3.87 -10.47 -13.08
CA PRO A 138 -3.16 -9.20 -13.14
C PRO A 138 -3.46 -8.56 -14.49
N ASP A 139 -3.82 -7.28 -14.46
CA ASP A 139 -4.27 -6.58 -15.65
C ASP A 139 -3.10 -6.18 -16.55
N LEU A 140 -3.36 -6.17 -17.85
CA LEU A 140 -2.46 -5.63 -18.86
C LEU A 140 -2.40 -4.11 -18.70
N LYS A 141 -1.42 -3.65 -17.92
CA LYS A 141 -0.74 -2.34 -17.89
C LYS A 141 -1.59 -1.06 -17.67
N ASP A 142 -2.88 -1.07 -17.94
CA ASP A 142 -3.69 0.13 -18.06
C ASP A 142 -4.88 0.04 -17.09
N GLU A 143 -4.79 0.80 -15.99
CA GLU A 143 -5.89 1.27 -15.11
C GLU A 143 -6.28 0.52 -13.82
N ARG A 144 -5.68 -0.59 -13.38
CA ARG A 144 -5.93 -1.14 -12.02
C ARG A 144 -4.68 -1.69 -11.31
N GLY A 145 -4.71 -1.63 -9.98
CA GLY A 145 -3.59 -1.77 -9.05
C GLY A 145 -2.89 -3.13 -8.95
N TRP A 146 -2.99 -4.02 -9.95
CA TRP A 146 -2.29 -5.31 -9.95
C TRP A 146 -1.59 -5.59 -11.28
N VAL A 147 -0.24 -5.66 -11.28
CA VAL A 147 0.58 -5.69 -12.51
C VAL A 147 1.75 -6.67 -12.41
N TRP A 148 2.04 -7.39 -13.51
CA TRP A 148 3.29 -8.13 -13.73
C TRP A 148 4.43 -7.17 -14.09
N GLY A 149 5.53 -7.22 -13.35
CA GLY A 149 6.61 -6.24 -13.51
C GLY A 149 7.34 -6.32 -14.86
N ASP A 150 7.55 -5.17 -15.49
CA ASP A 150 8.92 -4.72 -15.80
C ASP A 150 9.00 -3.18 -15.95
N THR A 151 9.85 -2.58 -15.12
CA THR A 151 10.40 -1.19 -15.14
C THR A 151 9.52 0.07 -14.87
N ALA A 152 10.14 0.97 -14.08
CA ALA A 152 9.92 2.41 -13.93
C ALA A 152 8.64 2.98 -13.25
N ALA A 153 7.59 2.21 -13.01
CA ALA A 153 6.29 2.79 -12.61
C ALA A 153 6.11 3.16 -11.12
N PHE A 154 7.08 2.88 -10.22
CA PHE A 154 6.92 3.19 -8.78
C PHE A 154 6.55 4.67 -8.54
N TYR A 155 7.09 5.58 -9.36
CA TYR A 155 6.88 7.03 -9.21
C TYR A 155 5.76 7.62 -10.07
N SER A 156 5.12 6.84 -10.96
CA SER A 156 4.02 7.34 -11.80
C SER A 156 2.62 6.98 -11.27
N ARG A 157 2.54 6.03 -10.33
CA ARG A 157 1.26 5.55 -9.79
C ARG A 157 0.75 6.47 -8.68
N LYS A 158 -0.56 6.76 -8.73
CA LYS A 158 -1.26 7.62 -7.76
C LYS A 158 -2.08 6.85 -6.73
N SER A 159 -2.28 5.55 -6.96
CA SER A 159 -3.14 4.68 -6.17
C SER A 159 -2.36 3.49 -5.64
N ALA A 160 -2.90 2.83 -4.61
CA ALA A 160 -2.33 1.60 -4.08
C ALA A 160 -2.22 0.50 -5.14
N TYR A 161 -1.14 -0.28 -5.06
CA TYR A 161 -0.92 -1.40 -5.97
C TYR A 161 -0.12 -2.53 -5.33
N LEU A 162 -0.25 -3.70 -5.94
CA LEU A 162 0.54 -4.90 -5.72
C LEU A 162 1.23 -5.29 -7.05
N GLU A 163 2.49 -5.64 -6.99
CA GLU A 163 3.33 -6.05 -8.13
C GLU A 163 4.09 -7.32 -7.77
N LEU A 164 4.04 -8.33 -8.63
CA LEU A 164 4.90 -9.52 -8.55
C LEU A 164 5.94 -9.45 -9.68
N ARG A 165 7.20 -9.61 -9.29
CA ARG A 165 8.36 -9.70 -10.19
C ARG A 165 8.95 -11.10 -10.08
N PRO A 166 8.64 -12.01 -11.01
CA PRO A 166 9.35 -13.27 -11.11
C PRO A 166 10.78 -13.00 -11.60
N HIS A 167 11.77 -13.66 -11.01
CA HIS A 167 13.19 -13.55 -11.39
C HIS A 167 13.72 -12.10 -11.50
N PRO A 168 13.59 -11.29 -10.43
CA PRO A 168 13.98 -9.89 -10.45
C PRO A 168 15.49 -9.73 -10.70
N VAL A 169 15.86 -8.75 -11.50
CA VAL A 169 17.27 -8.35 -11.65
C VAL A 169 17.74 -7.74 -10.33
N SER A 170 18.63 -8.45 -9.63
CA SER A 170 19.26 -7.99 -8.39
C SER A 170 20.76 -7.82 -8.58
N ALA A 171 21.27 -6.63 -8.23
CA ALA A 171 22.70 -6.36 -8.10
C ALA A 171 23.24 -6.71 -6.70
N GLY A 172 22.38 -7.16 -5.79
CA GLY A 172 22.75 -7.53 -4.42
C GLY A 172 23.39 -8.91 -4.32
N ALA A 173 24.05 -9.18 -3.19
CA ALA A 173 24.64 -10.48 -2.89
C ALA A 173 23.57 -11.60 -2.80
N ARG A 174 22.35 -11.23 -2.40
CA ARG A 174 21.18 -12.11 -2.34
C ARG A 174 20.35 -11.91 -3.62
N LYS A 175 20.09 -13.01 -4.33
CA LYS A 175 19.27 -13.06 -5.55
C LYS A 175 17.92 -13.70 -5.22
N PRO A 176 16.81 -12.93 -5.20
CA PRO A 176 15.50 -13.49 -4.98
C PRO A 176 15.02 -14.29 -6.19
N ASP A 177 14.24 -15.33 -5.95
CA ASP A 177 13.50 -16.05 -6.99
C ASP A 177 12.29 -15.22 -7.44
N ALA A 178 11.71 -14.43 -6.54
CA ALA A 178 10.65 -13.48 -6.82
C ALA A 178 10.65 -12.30 -5.84
N THR A 179 10.14 -11.15 -6.28
CA THR A 179 9.89 -9.99 -5.41
C THR A 179 8.43 -9.57 -5.52
N LEU A 180 7.77 -9.42 -4.38
CA LEU A 180 6.47 -8.79 -4.25
C LEU A 180 6.62 -7.35 -3.75
N ILE A 181 5.86 -6.44 -4.33
CA ILE A 181 5.84 -5.04 -3.92
C ILE A 181 4.40 -4.62 -3.70
N LEU A 182 4.09 -4.18 -2.48
CA LEU A 182 2.87 -3.44 -2.17
C LEU A 182 3.27 -2.00 -1.96
N ALA A 183 2.54 -1.04 -2.52
CA ALA A 183 2.77 0.36 -2.21
C ALA A 183 1.48 1.17 -2.28
N ASP A 184 1.36 2.17 -1.42
CA ASP A 184 0.30 3.17 -1.45
C ASP A 184 0.88 4.59 -1.55
N PRO A 185 1.12 5.08 -2.78
CA PRO A 185 1.50 6.47 -3.02
C PRO A 185 0.46 7.48 -2.52
N SER A 186 -0.83 7.09 -2.46
CA SER A 186 -1.90 7.99 -2.01
C SER A 186 -1.83 8.23 -0.50
N LEU A 187 -1.55 7.19 0.30
CA LEU A 187 -1.35 7.32 1.75
C LEU A 187 -0.10 8.13 2.06
N GLN A 188 0.99 7.92 1.31
CA GLN A 188 2.18 8.75 1.45
C GLN A 188 1.86 10.22 1.18
N LYS A 189 1.15 10.52 0.08
CA LYS A 189 0.74 11.89 -0.26
C LYS A 189 -0.16 12.51 0.80
N ARG A 190 -1.15 11.78 1.33
CA ARG A 190 -2.01 12.24 2.44
C ARG A 190 -1.21 12.56 3.71
N SER A 191 -0.19 11.76 4.02
CA SER A 191 0.71 12.02 5.14
C SER A 191 1.49 13.32 4.95
N GLU A 192 2.07 13.53 3.77
CA GLU A 192 2.81 14.75 3.41
C GLU A 192 1.91 16.01 3.45
N GLU A 193 0.70 15.92 2.93
CA GLU A 193 -0.31 16.99 2.98
C GLU A 193 -0.70 17.32 4.43
N ALA A 194 -1.00 16.33 5.26
CA ALA A 194 -1.32 16.54 6.68
C ALA A 194 -0.17 17.21 7.46
N ILE A 195 1.07 16.86 7.16
CA ILE A 195 2.26 17.49 7.76
C ILE A 195 2.35 18.95 7.32
N SER A 196 2.17 19.22 6.03
CA SER A 196 2.20 20.58 5.47
C SER A 196 1.10 21.47 6.07
N ASP A 197 -0.13 20.97 6.11
CA ASP A 197 -1.28 21.69 6.67
C ASP A 197 -1.08 22.00 8.15
N LYS A 198 -0.61 21.01 8.92
CA LYS A 198 -0.31 21.21 10.34
C LYS A 198 0.86 22.19 10.53
N ALA A 199 1.87 22.15 9.65
CA ALA A 199 2.99 23.08 9.71
C ALA A 199 2.53 24.53 9.49
N ALA A 200 1.64 24.77 8.51
CA ALA A 200 1.07 26.09 8.21
C ALA A 200 0.14 26.64 9.30
N GLN A 201 -0.53 25.78 10.08
CA GLN A 201 -1.38 26.23 11.20
C GLN A 201 -0.59 26.81 12.39
N GLY A 202 0.72 26.60 12.47
CA GLY A 202 1.56 27.09 13.57
C GLY A 202 2.62 28.10 13.16
N SER A 203 2.44 28.74 11.99
CA SER A 203 3.18 29.93 11.56
C SER A 203 2.45 31.21 11.97
#